data_AF-A0A3S1CPJ3-F1
#
_entry.id   AF-A0A3S1CPJ3-F1
#
_cell.length_a   1.000
_cell.length_b   1.000
_cell.length_c   1.000
_cell.angle_alpha   90.00
_cell.angle_beta   90.00
_cell.angle_gamma   90.00
#
_symmetry.space_group_name_H-M   'P 1'
#
loop_
_entity.id
_entity.type
_entity.pdbx_description
1 polymer ?
#
loop_
_entity_poly.entity_id
_entity_poly.type
_entity_poly.pdbx_seq_one_letter_code
_entity_poly.pdbx_strand_id
1 'polypeptide(L)'
;MKHLTDPELVILMKEDDERAFREIYERYWKQLYQQATRKLATTEEIRDIVQEIFFSLWKSRRSLILRETLPQYLFSSLRYKIVDFYRLRAVRTRYYDSLLGEEESLSPEVSEHLHYRQLNRLVEEEIRLMPAKMQEVFVLSRDHNLNAVEIAEKLSLSHQTVRNQISTALKRIRKRLDEML
;
A
#
# COMPACT_ATOMS: atom_id res chain seq x y z
N MET A 1 -2.06 18.87 -19.83
CA MET A 1 -2.36 19.91 -18.82
C MET A 1 -1.08 20.25 -18.05
N LYS A 2 0.03 20.43 -18.79
CA LYS A 2 1.38 20.43 -18.24
C LYS A 2 1.72 21.64 -17.36
N HIS A 3 1.02 22.74 -17.54
CA HIS A 3 1.19 23.97 -16.75
C HIS A 3 0.47 23.91 -15.39
N LEU A 4 -0.47 22.96 -15.20
CA LEU A 4 -1.19 22.83 -13.93
C LEU A 4 -0.31 22.14 -12.89
N THR A 5 -0.46 22.58 -11.65
CA THR A 5 0.15 21.99 -10.46
C THR A 5 -0.57 20.70 -10.06
N ASP A 6 0.08 19.86 -9.25
CA ASP A 6 -0.52 18.60 -8.81
C ASP A 6 -1.82 18.78 -8.01
N PRO A 7 -1.95 19.78 -7.10
CA PRO A 7 -3.22 20.05 -6.44
C PRO A 7 -4.36 20.39 -7.42
N GLU A 8 -4.09 21.18 -8.45
CA GLU A 8 -5.08 21.53 -9.48
C GLU A 8 -5.50 20.30 -10.28
N LEU A 9 -4.54 19.46 -10.68
CA LEU A 9 -4.84 18.20 -11.37
C LEU A 9 -5.67 17.24 -10.51
N VAL A 10 -5.40 17.18 -9.20
CA VAL A 10 -6.18 16.36 -8.27
C VAL A 10 -7.61 16.86 -8.15
N ILE A 11 -7.82 18.18 -8.09
CA ILE A 11 -9.17 18.78 -8.05
C ILE A 11 -9.94 18.40 -9.32
N LEU A 12 -9.34 18.58 -10.50
CA LEU A 12 -10.00 18.23 -11.77
C LEU A 12 -10.25 16.72 -11.91
N MET A 13 -9.30 15.88 -11.46
CA MET A 13 -9.48 14.42 -11.45
C MET A 13 -10.65 14.00 -10.55
N LYS A 14 -10.88 14.69 -9.42
CA LYS A 14 -12.02 14.43 -8.53
C LYS A 14 -13.36 14.73 -9.20
N GLU A 15 -13.37 15.64 -10.16
CA GLU A 15 -14.52 16.01 -10.99
C GLU A 15 -14.62 15.16 -12.27
N ASP A 16 -13.97 13.99 -12.30
CA ASP A 16 -13.96 13.05 -13.42
C ASP A 16 -13.26 13.55 -14.69
N ASP A 17 -12.41 14.58 -14.63
CA ASP A 17 -11.59 14.97 -15.77
C ASP A 17 -10.48 13.93 -16.04
N GLU A 18 -10.73 13.04 -17.00
CA GLU A 18 -9.77 12.00 -17.43
C GLU A 18 -8.45 12.58 -17.93
N ARG A 19 -8.44 13.81 -18.46
CA ARG A 19 -7.21 14.45 -18.94
C ARG A 19 -6.30 14.82 -17.78
N ALA A 20 -6.88 15.19 -16.64
CA ALA A 20 -6.13 15.46 -15.41
C ALA A 20 -5.49 14.18 -14.87
N PHE A 21 -6.24 13.06 -14.85
CA PHE A 21 -5.69 11.76 -14.49
C PHE A 21 -4.58 11.29 -15.43
N ARG A 22 -4.76 11.46 -16.74
CA ARG A 22 -3.75 11.12 -17.75
C ARG A 22 -2.46 11.93 -17.55
N GLU A 23 -2.59 13.22 -17.26
CA GLU A 23 -1.43 14.07 -16.96
C GLU A 23 -0.70 13.60 -15.68
N ILE A 24 -1.44 13.26 -14.62
CA ILE A 24 -0.86 12.66 -13.41
C ILE A 24 -0.12 11.36 -13.77
N TYR A 25 -0.73 10.48 -14.55
CA TYR A 25 -0.10 9.23 -14.99
C TYR A 25 1.23 9.50 -15.70
N GLU A 26 1.22 10.34 -16.74
CA GLU A 26 2.41 10.71 -17.53
C GLU A 26 3.55 11.28 -16.68
N ARG A 27 3.23 12.05 -15.64
CA ARG A 27 4.24 12.63 -14.73
C ARG A 27 4.95 11.58 -13.89
N TYR A 28 4.22 10.58 -13.38
CA TYR A 28 4.74 9.73 -12.30
C TYR A 28 5.00 8.28 -12.69
N TRP A 29 4.39 7.73 -13.75
CA TRP A 29 4.52 6.30 -14.04
C TRP A 29 5.97 5.86 -14.17
N LYS A 30 6.81 6.66 -14.86
CA LYS A 30 8.22 6.34 -15.08
C LYS A 30 9.03 6.43 -13.78
N GLN A 31 8.71 7.40 -12.93
CA GLN A 31 9.39 7.58 -11.64
C GLN A 31 9.04 6.44 -10.67
N LEU A 32 7.77 6.03 -10.63
CA LEU A 32 7.32 4.89 -9.84
C LEU A 32 7.95 3.58 -10.35
N TYR A 33 7.96 3.39 -11.67
CA TYR A 33 8.60 2.25 -12.31
C TYR A 33 10.09 2.16 -11.94
N GLN A 34 10.84 3.26 -12.08
CA GLN A 34 12.27 3.31 -11.75
C GLN A 34 12.57 3.09 -10.25
N GLN A 35 11.67 3.50 -9.37
CA GLN A 35 11.82 3.22 -7.94
C GLN A 35 11.53 1.75 -7.62
N ALA A 36 10.58 1.14 -8.33
CA ALA A 36 10.20 -0.25 -8.17
C ALA A 36 11.26 -1.24 -8.68
N THR A 37 12.02 -0.90 -9.74
CA THR A 37 13.09 -1.76 -10.28
C THR A 37 14.18 -2.09 -9.27
N ARG A 38 14.37 -1.25 -8.25
CA ARG A 38 15.33 -1.49 -7.16
C ARG A 38 14.89 -2.57 -6.18
N LYS A 39 13.61 -2.95 -6.21
CA LYS A 39 12.97 -3.79 -5.20
C LYS A 39 12.18 -4.95 -5.78
N LEU A 40 11.98 -5.04 -7.09
CA LEU A 40 11.22 -6.11 -7.76
C LEU A 40 12.08 -6.74 -8.85
N ALA A 41 11.89 -8.05 -9.07
CA ALA A 41 12.77 -8.85 -9.93
C ALA A 41 12.39 -8.75 -11.41
N THR A 42 11.10 -8.64 -11.72
CA THR A 42 10.60 -8.69 -13.10
C THR A 42 9.90 -7.41 -13.52
N THR A 43 9.98 -7.13 -14.82
CA THR A 43 9.29 -5.99 -15.45
C THR A 43 7.76 -6.13 -15.40
N GLU A 44 7.25 -7.37 -15.34
CA GLU A 44 5.82 -7.64 -15.22
C GLU A 44 5.29 -7.27 -13.83
N GLU A 45 5.94 -7.75 -12.75
CA GLU A 45 5.59 -7.40 -11.37
C GLU A 45 5.58 -5.87 -11.15
N ILE A 46 6.56 -5.16 -11.73
CA ILE A 46 6.64 -3.71 -11.65
C ILE A 46 5.45 -3.06 -12.37
N ARG A 47 5.14 -3.50 -13.59
CA ARG A 47 4.03 -2.95 -14.37
C ARG A 47 2.70 -3.14 -13.66
N ASP A 48 2.47 -4.31 -13.10
CA ASP A 48 1.24 -4.64 -12.39
C ASP A 48 1.05 -3.76 -11.16
N ILE A 49 2.10 -3.62 -10.34
CA ILE A 49 2.05 -2.77 -9.14
C ILE A 49 1.80 -1.31 -9.51
N VAL A 50 2.50 -0.78 -10.52
CA VAL A 50 2.30 0.61 -10.97
C VAL A 50 0.87 0.79 -11.50
N GLN A 51 0.37 -0.15 -12.29
CA GLN A 51 -1.00 -0.12 -12.80
C GLN A 51 -2.02 -0.13 -11.67
N GLU A 52 -1.84 -0.98 -10.66
CA GLU A 52 -2.75 -1.08 -9.52
C GLU A 52 -2.80 0.22 -8.70
N ILE A 53 -1.67 0.91 -8.53
CA ILE A 53 -1.61 2.21 -7.86
C ILE A 53 -2.48 3.24 -8.59
N PHE A 54 -2.32 3.35 -9.91
CA PHE A 54 -3.09 4.30 -10.72
C PHE A 54 -4.57 3.91 -10.83
N PHE A 55 -4.86 2.62 -10.93
CA PHE A 55 -6.23 2.11 -10.89
C PHE A 55 -6.91 2.46 -9.56
N SER A 56 -6.22 2.25 -8.44
CA SER A 56 -6.74 2.56 -7.10
C SER A 56 -6.93 4.07 -6.91
N LEU A 57 -6.01 4.89 -7.43
CA LEU A 57 -6.14 6.34 -7.45
C LEU A 57 -7.40 6.78 -8.21
N TRP A 58 -7.61 6.27 -9.43
CA TRP A 58 -8.78 6.59 -10.23
C TRP A 58 -10.07 6.08 -9.57
N LYS A 59 -10.09 4.82 -9.12
CA LYS A 59 -11.26 4.20 -8.48
C LYS A 59 -11.72 5.00 -7.25
N SER A 60 -10.78 5.49 -6.45
CA SER A 60 -11.07 6.24 -5.22
C SER A 60 -11.18 7.76 -5.41
N ARG A 61 -10.98 8.28 -6.64
CA ARG A 61 -10.77 9.71 -6.93
C ARG A 61 -11.75 10.64 -6.21
N ARG A 62 -13.06 10.40 -6.35
CA ARG A 62 -14.11 11.27 -5.76
C ARG A 62 -14.05 11.34 -4.24
N SER A 63 -13.67 10.24 -3.59
CA SER A 63 -13.55 10.11 -2.13
C SER A 63 -12.15 10.37 -1.59
N LEU A 64 -11.16 10.61 -2.46
CA LEU A 64 -9.75 10.70 -2.10
C LEU A 64 -9.52 11.90 -1.17
N ILE A 65 -8.98 11.66 0.03
CA ILE A 65 -8.54 12.72 0.93
C ILE A 65 -7.01 12.68 0.99
N LEU A 66 -6.37 13.52 0.18
CA LEU A 66 -4.92 13.74 0.24
C LEU A 66 -4.59 14.55 1.49
N ARG A 67 -3.98 13.89 2.48
CA ARG A 67 -3.40 14.55 3.67
C ARG A 67 -1.96 15.03 3.44
N GLU A 68 -1.36 14.57 2.36
CA GLU A 68 0.01 14.81 1.93
C GLU A 68 0.01 15.19 0.44
N THR A 69 1.17 15.53 -0.11
CA THR A 69 1.28 15.87 -1.53
C THR A 69 1.03 14.64 -2.42
N LEU A 70 0.59 14.85 -3.66
CA LEU A 70 0.35 13.74 -4.61
C LEU A 70 1.59 12.83 -4.80
N PRO A 71 2.82 13.36 -4.97
CA PRO A 71 4.02 12.53 -5.01
C PRO A 71 4.18 11.65 -3.77
N GLN A 72 4.01 12.22 -2.57
CA GLN A 72 4.12 11.46 -1.31
C GLN A 72 3.11 10.31 -1.26
N TYR A 73 1.86 10.58 -1.64
CA TYR A 73 0.83 9.55 -1.72
C TYR A 73 1.20 8.41 -2.68
N LEU A 74 1.68 8.74 -3.89
CA LEU A 74 2.03 7.77 -4.91
C LEU A 74 3.23 6.90 -4.50
N PHE A 75 4.30 7.51 -3.99
CA PHE A 75 5.47 6.75 -3.54
C PHE A 75 5.19 5.96 -2.26
N SER A 76 4.33 6.47 -1.36
CA SER A 76 3.84 5.70 -0.20
C SER A 76 3.02 4.49 -0.63
N SER A 77 2.14 4.66 -1.62
CA SER A 77 1.36 3.56 -2.21
C SER A 77 2.26 2.51 -2.84
N LEU A 78 3.31 2.93 -3.55
CA LEU A 78 4.31 2.03 -4.12
C LEU A 78 5.02 1.20 -3.06
N ARG A 79 5.55 1.86 -2.01
CA ARG A 79 6.21 1.14 -0.90
C ARG A 79 5.26 0.13 -0.26
N TYR A 80 4.01 0.53 -0.01
CA TYR A 80 3.01 -0.35 0.57
C TYR A 80 2.71 -1.55 -0.34
N LYS A 81 2.53 -1.35 -1.65
CA LYS A 81 2.26 -2.43 -2.61
C LYS A 81 3.43 -3.40 -2.77
N ILE A 82 4.67 -2.91 -2.70
CA ILE A 82 5.86 -3.79 -2.70
C ILE A 82 5.90 -4.64 -1.42
N VAL A 83 5.57 -4.06 -0.27
CA VAL A 83 5.42 -4.81 1.01
C VAL A 83 4.36 -5.88 0.91
N ASP A 84 3.18 -5.50 0.41
CA ASP A 84 2.08 -6.43 0.23
C ASP A 84 2.42 -7.57 -0.74
N PHE A 85 3.03 -7.24 -1.88
CA PHE A 85 3.52 -8.21 -2.86
C PHE A 85 4.43 -9.27 -2.24
N TYR A 86 5.44 -8.84 -1.47
CA TYR A 86 6.36 -9.77 -0.82
C TYR A 86 5.72 -10.56 0.33
N ARG A 87 4.79 -9.95 1.07
CA ARG A 87 4.01 -10.66 2.10
C ARG A 87 3.18 -11.78 1.47
N LEU A 88 2.46 -11.49 0.40
CA LEU A 88 1.66 -12.49 -0.33
C LEU A 88 2.54 -13.57 -0.95
N ARG A 89 3.69 -13.21 -1.52
CA ARG A 89 4.67 -14.17 -2.04
C ARG A 89 5.22 -15.07 -0.93
N ALA A 90 5.57 -14.53 0.23
CA ALA A 90 6.05 -15.32 1.37
C ALA A 90 4.97 -16.28 1.91
N VAL A 91 3.71 -15.87 1.96
CA VAL A 91 2.59 -16.76 2.33
C VAL A 91 2.42 -17.87 1.29
N ARG A 92 2.47 -17.54 -0.01
CA ARG A 92 2.41 -18.54 -1.08
C ARG A 92 3.58 -19.50 -1.01
N THR A 93 4.81 -19.00 -0.88
CA THR A 93 6.01 -19.82 -0.74
C THR A 93 5.88 -20.75 0.47
N ARG A 94 5.50 -20.27 1.66
CA ARG A 94 5.24 -21.14 2.81
C ARG A 94 4.16 -22.19 2.56
N TYR A 95 3.10 -21.84 1.85
CA TYR A 95 2.05 -22.78 1.49
C TYR A 95 2.57 -23.85 0.51
N TYR A 96 3.35 -23.45 -0.50
CA TYR A 96 3.99 -24.37 -1.44
C TYR A 96 5.07 -25.23 -0.76
N ASP A 97 5.91 -24.66 0.11
CA ASP A 97 6.92 -25.38 0.88
C ASP A 97 6.25 -26.39 1.83
N SER A 98 5.11 -26.02 2.46
CA SER A 98 4.32 -26.96 3.26
C SER A 98 3.67 -28.08 2.44
N LEU A 99 3.50 -27.86 1.13
CA LEU A 99 2.96 -28.83 0.18
C LEU A 99 4.05 -29.70 -0.47
N LEU A 100 5.29 -29.21 -0.56
CA LEU A 100 6.38 -29.83 -1.32
C LEU A 100 7.48 -30.46 -0.47
N GLY A 101 7.51 -30.21 0.85
CA GLY A 101 8.60 -30.69 1.70
C GLY A 101 9.86 -29.85 1.50
N GLU A 102 10.50 -29.49 2.60
CA GLU A 102 11.59 -28.51 2.69
C GLU A 102 12.80 -28.87 1.81
N GLU A 103 13.15 -28.01 0.83
CA GLU A 103 14.52 -27.89 0.32
C GLU A 103 14.93 -26.43 0.06
N GLU A 104 16.21 -26.17 0.28
CA GLU A 104 16.87 -24.95 0.74
C GLU A 104 17.44 -24.08 -0.40
N SER A 105 17.45 -22.75 -0.26
CA SER A 105 18.64 -21.92 -0.58
C SER A 105 18.46 -20.42 -0.34
N LEU A 106 19.43 -19.83 0.35
CA LEU A 106 19.57 -18.39 0.63
C LEU A 106 20.74 -17.82 -0.20
N SER A 107 20.50 -16.72 -0.93
CA SER A 107 21.49 -15.96 -1.72
C SER A 107 21.89 -14.63 -1.03
N PRO A 108 23.01 -13.98 -1.43
CA PRO A 108 23.66 -12.87 -0.71
C PRO A 108 22.95 -11.50 -0.71
N GLU A 109 21.65 -11.42 -1.03
CA GLU A 109 20.83 -10.21 -0.81
C GLU A 109 20.32 -10.09 0.66
N VAL A 110 20.86 -10.94 1.54
CA VAL A 110 20.38 -11.20 2.91
C VAL A 110 20.30 -9.95 3.77
N SER A 111 21.15 -8.93 3.64
CA SER A 111 21.18 -7.82 4.63
C SER A 111 20.01 -6.83 4.48
N GLU A 112 19.75 -6.33 3.26
CA GLU A 112 18.55 -5.49 3.02
C GLU A 112 17.26 -6.31 3.14
N HIS A 113 17.26 -7.57 2.69
CA HIS A 113 16.13 -8.46 2.87
C HIS A 113 15.88 -8.78 4.36
N LEU A 114 16.91 -8.94 5.17
CA LEU A 114 16.78 -9.24 6.60
C LEU A 114 16.22 -8.02 7.33
N HIS A 115 16.74 -6.83 7.04
CA HIS A 115 16.22 -5.59 7.63
C HIS A 115 14.76 -5.36 7.25
N TYR A 116 14.41 -5.59 5.98
CA TYR A 116 13.04 -5.52 5.51
C TYR A 116 12.12 -6.60 6.12
N ARG A 117 12.60 -7.84 6.24
CA ARG A 117 11.87 -8.93 6.88
C ARG A 117 11.65 -8.66 8.37
N GLN A 118 12.62 -8.08 9.06
CA GLN A 118 12.49 -7.64 10.44
C GLN A 118 11.44 -6.54 10.55
N LEU A 119 11.48 -5.53 9.68
CA LEU A 119 10.48 -4.45 9.65
C LEU A 119 9.06 -4.99 9.42
N ASN A 120 8.89 -5.87 8.42
CA ASN A 120 7.60 -6.49 8.13
C ASN A 120 7.11 -7.35 9.29
N ARG A 121 8.01 -8.11 9.92
CA ARG A 121 7.67 -8.93 11.09
C ARG A 121 7.13 -8.07 12.23
N LEU A 122 7.73 -6.92 12.49
CA LEU A 122 7.28 -6.00 13.54
C LEU A 122 5.91 -5.41 13.23
N VAL A 123 5.66 -5.05 11.97
CA VAL A 123 4.35 -4.57 11.52
C VAL A 123 3.30 -5.66 11.70
N GLU A 124 3.60 -6.90 11.29
CA GLU A 124 2.70 -8.04 11.46
C GLU A 124 2.44 -8.38 12.93
N GLU A 125 3.46 -8.33 13.78
CA GLU A 125 3.33 -8.53 15.22
C GLU A 125 2.44 -7.46 15.85
N GLU A 126 2.66 -6.19 15.49
CA GLU A 126 1.82 -5.10 16.00
C GLU A 126 0.37 -5.25 15.55
N ILE A 127 0.14 -5.64 14.29
CA ILE A 127 -1.20 -5.91 13.76
C ILE A 127 -1.87 -7.06 14.55
N ARG A 128 -1.14 -8.12 14.89
CA ARG A 128 -1.66 -9.23 15.71
C ARG A 128 -1.97 -8.82 17.15
N LEU A 129 -1.30 -7.78 17.68
CA LEU A 129 -1.55 -7.24 19.02
C LEU A 129 -2.71 -6.22 19.05
N MET A 130 -3.25 -5.83 17.90
CA MET A 130 -4.40 -4.95 17.84
C MET A 130 -5.69 -5.68 18.26
N PRO A 131 -6.68 -4.96 18.81
CA PRO A 131 -8.01 -5.51 18.99
C PRO A 131 -8.59 -6.04 17.67
N ALA A 132 -9.26 -7.19 17.70
CA ALA A 132 -9.74 -7.90 16.50
C ALA A 132 -10.48 -7.00 15.50
N LYS A 133 -11.35 -6.11 16.00
CA LYS A 133 -12.12 -5.19 15.13
C LYS A 133 -11.24 -4.14 14.44
N MET A 134 -10.17 -3.69 15.11
CA MET A 134 -9.19 -2.77 14.54
C MET A 134 -8.31 -3.46 13.50
N GLN A 135 -7.90 -4.70 13.78
CA GLN A 135 -7.19 -5.54 12.81
C GLN A 135 -8.03 -5.76 11.56
N GLU A 136 -9.30 -6.14 11.71
CA GLU A 136 -10.24 -6.36 10.62
C GLU A 136 -10.44 -5.09 9.77
N VAL A 137 -10.68 -3.94 10.41
CA VAL A 137 -10.77 -2.63 9.72
C VAL A 137 -9.47 -2.30 8.96
N PHE A 138 -8.32 -2.54 9.59
CA PHE A 138 -7.02 -2.27 8.97
C PHE A 138 -6.78 -3.16 7.75
N VAL A 139 -7.03 -4.47 7.87
CA VAL A 139 -6.90 -5.45 6.78
C VAL A 139 -7.85 -5.12 5.63
N LEU A 140 -9.13 -4.84 5.90
CA LEU A 140 -10.08 -4.46 4.85
C LEU A 140 -9.67 -3.18 4.11
N SER A 141 -9.12 -2.19 4.84
CA SER A 141 -8.62 -0.95 4.24
C SER A 141 -7.39 -1.16 3.37
N ARG A 142 -6.54 -2.13 3.71
CA ARG A 142 -5.19 -2.27 3.17
C ARG A 142 -5.10 -3.37 2.11
N ASP A 143 -5.67 -4.53 2.40
CA ASP A 143 -5.58 -5.74 1.57
C ASP A 143 -6.74 -5.84 0.58
N HIS A 144 -7.84 -5.12 0.81
CA HIS A 144 -9.01 -5.09 -0.08
C HIS A 144 -9.27 -3.70 -0.69
N ASN A 145 -8.39 -2.73 -0.41
CA ASN A 145 -8.49 -1.34 -0.88
C ASN A 145 -9.88 -0.70 -0.61
N LEU A 146 -10.61 -1.17 0.42
CA LEU A 146 -11.93 -0.62 0.74
C LEU A 146 -11.79 0.75 1.39
N ASN A 147 -12.63 1.68 0.97
CA ASN A 147 -12.71 2.99 1.59
C ASN A 147 -13.48 2.92 2.93
N ALA A 148 -13.36 3.96 3.75
CA ALA A 148 -13.91 3.93 5.10
C ALA A 148 -15.46 3.88 5.14
N VAL A 149 -16.15 4.23 4.05
CA VAL A 149 -17.60 4.08 3.89
C VAL A 149 -17.96 2.62 3.62
N GLU A 150 -17.27 1.98 2.67
CA GLU A 150 -17.46 0.56 2.34
C GLU A 150 -17.19 -0.35 3.56
N ILE A 151 -16.17 -0.03 4.36
CA ILE A 151 -15.86 -0.77 5.59
C ILE A 151 -16.93 -0.51 6.67
N ALA A 152 -17.42 0.72 6.79
CA ALA A 152 -18.45 1.09 7.74
C ALA A 152 -19.74 0.31 7.48
N GLU A 153 -20.16 0.24 6.21
CA GLU A 153 -21.30 -0.56 5.77
C GLU A 153 -21.07 -2.05 6.05
N LYS A 154 -19.91 -2.58 5.63
CA LYS A 154 -19.59 -4.00 5.77
C LYS A 154 -19.55 -4.48 7.23
N LEU A 155 -19.06 -3.65 8.14
CA LEU A 155 -18.89 -3.99 9.55
C LEU A 155 -20.00 -3.45 10.46
N SER A 156 -21.03 -2.82 9.89
CA SER A 156 -22.08 -2.11 10.64
C SER A 156 -21.49 -1.14 11.69
N LEU A 157 -20.50 -0.36 11.26
CA LEU A 157 -19.82 0.65 12.06
C LEU A 157 -20.12 2.06 11.53
N SER A 158 -19.90 3.08 12.35
CA SER A 158 -19.92 4.45 11.83
C SER A 158 -18.66 4.74 11.00
N HIS A 159 -18.80 5.57 9.97
CA HIS A 159 -17.67 6.04 9.16
C HIS A 159 -16.57 6.67 10.03
N GLN A 160 -16.96 7.42 11.08
CA GLN A 160 -16.01 8.02 12.02
C GLN A 160 -15.27 6.96 12.84
N THR A 161 -15.96 5.89 13.25
CA THR A 161 -15.37 4.76 13.98
C THR A 161 -14.30 4.08 13.12
N VAL A 162 -14.58 3.81 11.85
CA VAL A 162 -13.61 3.21 10.91
C VAL A 162 -12.39 4.11 10.74
N ARG A 163 -12.57 5.41 10.51
CA ARG A 163 -11.47 6.38 10.39
C ARG A 163 -10.61 6.43 11.66
N ASN A 164 -11.24 6.42 12.84
CA ASN A 164 -10.55 6.41 14.11
C ASN A 164 -9.73 5.12 14.30
N GLN A 165 -10.29 3.97 13.95
CA GLN A 165 -9.60 2.69 14.03
C GLN A 165 -8.39 2.63 13.07
N ILE A 166 -8.54 3.06 11.82
CA ILE A 166 -7.41 3.15 10.87
C ILE A 166 -6.34 4.11 11.39
N SER A 167 -6.74 5.29 11.87
CA SER A 167 -5.78 6.26 12.40
C SER A 167 -5.04 5.75 13.64
N THR A 168 -5.71 4.96 14.48
CA THR A 168 -5.13 4.40 15.70
C THR A 168 -4.17 3.26 15.35
N ALA A 169 -4.56 2.37 14.43
CA ALA A 169 -3.69 1.30 13.92
C ALA A 169 -2.38 1.87 13.35
N LEU A 170 -2.45 2.92 12.52
CA LEU A 170 -1.27 3.58 11.96
C LEU A 170 -0.38 4.22 13.03
N LYS A 171 -0.95 4.84 14.07
CA LYS A 171 -0.18 5.40 15.19
C LYS A 171 0.56 4.31 15.95
N ARG A 172 -0.08 3.17 16.19
CA ARG A 172 0.53 2.03 16.88
C ARG A 172 1.70 1.45 16.09
N ILE A 173 1.50 1.20 14.79
CA ILE A 173 2.56 0.71 13.90
C ILE A 173 3.73 1.69 13.86
N ARG A 174 3.47 2.99 13.70
CA ARG A 174 4.53 4.00 13.71
C ARG A 174 5.31 4.00 15.02
N LYS A 175 4.62 4.02 16.16
CA LYS A 175 5.27 3.98 17.47
C LYS A 175 6.16 2.75 17.63
N ARG A 176 5.69 1.57 17.20
CA ARG A 176 6.45 0.33 17.25
C ARG A 176 7.71 0.36 16.38
N LEU A 177 7.65 1.02 15.24
CA LEU A 177 8.80 1.21 14.36
C LEU A 177 9.80 2.25 14.91
N ASP A 178 9.30 3.33 15.52
CA ASP A 178 10.13 4.38 16.12
C ASP A 178 10.90 3.89 17.36
N GLU A 179 10.35 2.95 18.13
CA GLU A 179 11.03 2.36 19.31
C GLU A 179 12.25 1.49 18.96
N MET A 180 12.51 1.22 17.67
CA MET A 180 13.60 0.36 17.19
C MET A 180 14.68 1.08 16.35
N LEU A 181 14.49 2.37 16.04
CA LEU A 181 15.46 3.23 15.34
C LEU A 181 16.25 4.07 16.35
#